data_AF-A8FJ33-F1
#
_entry.id   AF-A8FJ33-F1
#
_cell.length_a   1.000
_cell.length_b   1.000
_cell.length_c   1.000
_cell.angle_alpha   90.00
_cell.angle_beta   90.00
_cell.angle_gamma   90.00
#
_symmetry.space_group_name_H-M   'P 1'
#
loop_
_entity.id
_entity.type
_entity.pdbx_description
1 polymer ?
#
loop_
_entity_poly.entity_id
_entity_poly.type
_entity_poly.pdbx_seq_one_letter_code
_entity_poly.pdbx_strand_id
1 'polypeptide(L)'
;MRNTMKFSIIIVVVIISVTAFFVQDINQSLSDNVVQENSDQEKAEELAEKMKPKIEEDLHKMDIQNFIKSITFEKDVTINPMGDIVIDGYVNDEPVKYNFSVPLQYRSKKISSMSYSYELSIRFRDWEKYKDEPELKENFLKSLPKKEREQYLKDIGEKE
;
A
#
# COMPACT_ATOMS: atom_id res chain seq x y z
N MET A 1 26.82 -54.03 50.24
CA MET A 1 26.07 -53.92 48.96
C MET A 1 24.63 -53.38 49.10
N ARG A 2 24.16 -52.94 50.28
CA ARG A 2 22.74 -52.55 50.48
C ARG A 2 22.47 -51.05 50.26
N ASN A 3 23.50 -50.19 50.35
CA ASN A 3 23.37 -48.75 50.14
C ASN A 3 23.63 -48.33 48.68
N THR A 4 24.48 -49.04 47.94
CA THR A 4 24.74 -48.78 46.51
C THR A 4 23.50 -48.98 45.64
N MET A 5 22.64 -49.96 45.96
CA MET A 5 21.34 -50.13 45.30
C MET A 5 20.38 -48.95 45.53
N LYS A 6 20.37 -48.37 46.75
CA LYS A 6 19.49 -47.25 47.09
C LYS A 6 19.91 -45.95 46.40
N PHE A 7 21.22 -45.70 46.30
CA PHE A 7 21.74 -44.54 45.56
C PHE A 7 21.49 -44.67 44.05
N SER A 8 21.61 -45.87 43.49
CA SER A 8 21.32 -46.12 42.06
C SER A 8 19.87 -45.78 41.70
N ILE A 9 18.90 -46.18 42.53
CA ILE A 9 17.48 -45.89 42.30
C ILE A 9 17.19 -44.39 42.36
N ILE A 10 17.80 -43.67 43.30
CA ILE A 10 17.62 -42.20 43.43
C ILE A 10 18.16 -41.49 42.19
N ILE A 11 19.33 -41.91 41.68
CA ILE A 11 19.93 -41.32 40.47
C ILE A 11 19.04 -41.53 39.25
N VAL A 12 18.46 -42.72 39.08
CA VAL A 12 17.55 -43.02 37.96
C VAL A 12 16.28 -42.15 38.00
N VAL A 13 15.69 -41.95 39.19
CA VAL A 13 14.51 -41.08 39.34
C VAL A 13 14.82 -39.63 39.02
N VAL A 14 15.99 -39.12 39.44
CA VAL A 14 16.42 -37.76 39.11
C VAL A 14 16.61 -37.59 37.60
N ILE A 15 17.25 -38.53 36.93
CA ILE A 15 17.46 -38.47 35.46
C ILE A 15 16.12 -38.44 34.71
N ILE A 16 15.16 -39.29 35.10
CA ILE A 16 13.82 -39.33 34.47
C ILE A 16 13.06 -38.02 34.72
N SER A 17 13.17 -37.45 35.92
CA SER A 17 12.51 -36.17 36.25
C SER A 17 13.07 -35.00 35.43
N VAL A 18 14.38 -34.99 35.21
CA VAL A 18 15.07 -33.95 34.44
C VAL A 18 14.71 -34.05 32.96
N THR A 19 14.68 -35.26 32.37
CA THR A 19 14.27 -35.43 30.97
C THR A 19 12.81 -35.08 30.74
N ALA A 20 11.91 -35.40 31.68
CA ALA A 20 10.50 -35.01 31.60
C ALA A 20 10.31 -33.49 31.65
N PHE A 21 11.05 -32.79 32.52
CA PHE A 21 11.03 -31.32 32.60
C PHE A 21 11.50 -30.68 31.29
N PHE A 22 12.62 -31.14 30.72
CA PHE A 22 13.12 -30.62 29.45
C PHE A 22 12.16 -30.87 28.29
N VAL A 23 11.48 -32.02 28.24
CA VAL A 23 10.47 -32.31 27.20
C VAL A 23 9.25 -31.40 27.35
N GLN A 24 8.85 -31.09 28.59
CA GLN A 24 7.74 -30.20 28.87
C GLN A 24 8.07 -28.75 28.48
N ASP A 25 9.27 -28.25 28.83
CA ASP A 25 9.75 -26.91 28.41
C ASP A 25 9.91 -26.79 26.88
N ILE A 26 10.39 -27.85 26.20
CA ILE A 26 10.50 -27.85 24.74
C ILE A 26 9.10 -27.84 24.09
N ASN A 27 8.17 -28.65 24.58
CA ASN A 27 6.79 -28.67 24.07
C ASN A 27 6.06 -27.35 24.35
N GLN A 28 6.34 -26.70 25.48
CA GLN A 28 5.74 -25.42 25.85
C GLN A 28 6.35 -24.26 25.04
N SER A 29 7.67 -24.27 24.79
CA SER A 29 8.29 -23.28 23.89
C SER A 29 7.96 -23.50 22.41
N LEU A 30 7.66 -24.75 21.99
CA LEU A 30 7.12 -25.05 20.67
C LEU A 30 5.63 -24.67 20.56
N SER A 31 4.85 -24.77 21.63
CA SER A 31 3.46 -24.30 21.64
C SER A 31 3.35 -22.78 21.68
N ASP A 32 4.34 -22.07 22.23
CA ASP A 32 4.40 -20.60 22.23
C ASP A 32 4.97 -20.02 20.92
N ASN A 33 5.49 -20.86 20.03
CA ASN A 33 5.71 -20.49 18.62
C ASN A 33 4.39 -20.58 17.81
N VAL A 34 3.29 -20.08 18.39
CA VAL A 34 2.17 -19.61 17.57
C VAL A 34 2.73 -18.40 16.83
N VAL A 35 3.12 -18.59 15.57
CA VAL A 35 3.30 -17.49 14.63
C VAL A 35 2.03 -16.66 14.73
N GLN A 36 2.09 -15.52 15.40
CA GLN A 36 0.94 -14.64 15.56
C GLN A 36 0.58 -14.19 14.15
N GLU A 37 -0.45 -14.83 13.62
CA GLU A 37 -0.84 -14.64 12.24
C GLU A 37 -1.47 -13.24 12.16
N ASN A 38 -0.72 -12.29 11.59
CA ASN A 38 -1.21 -10.92 11.37
C ASN A 38 -2.59 -10.98 10.71
N SER A 39 -3.48 -10.07 11.12
CA SER A 39 -4.80 -9.96 10.52
C SER A 39 -4.67 -9.69 9.01
N ASP A 40 -5.67 -10.11 8.23
CA ASP A 40 -5.66 -9.83 6.78
C ASP A 40 -5.55 -8.33 6.48
N GLN A 41 -6.07 -7.49 7.38
CA GLN A 41 -5.94 -6.03 7.33
C GLN A 41 -4.50 -5.57 7.53
N GLU A 42 -3.80 -6.07 8.56
CA GLU A 42 -2.41 -5.70 8.85
C GLU A 42 -1.46 -6.14 7.73
N LYS A 43 -1.70 -7.33 7.15
CA LYS A 43 -0.98 -7.79 5.95
C LYS A 43 -1.24 -6.89 4.74
N ALA A 44 -2.46 -6.35 4.60
CA ALA A 44 -2.81 -5.44 3.54
C ALA A 44 -2.13 -4.07 3.70
N GLU A 45 -2.10 -3.53 4.92
CA GLU A 45 -1.42 -2.27 5.26
C GLU A 45 0.09 -2.37 5.02
N GLU A 46 0.73 -3.46 5.47
CA GLU A 46 2.15 -3.68 5.26
C GLU A 46 2.50 -3.79 3.76
N LEU A 47 1.66 -4.49 2.98
CA LEU A 47 1.84 -4.60 1.54
C LEU A 47 1.63 -3.25 0.84
N ALA A 48 0.60 -2.50 1.23
CA ALA A 48 0.33 -1.18 0.68
C ALA A 48 1.49 -0.22 0.92
N GLU A 49 2.07 -0.21 2.12
CA GLU A 49 3.21 0.63 2.45
C GLU A 49 4.42 0.34 1.56
N LYS A 50 4.70 -0.94 1.30
CA LYS A 50 5.76 -1.36 0.38
C LYS A 50 5.50 -0.95 -1.07
N MET A 51 4.24 -0.75 -1.45
CA MET A 51 3.85 -0.39 -2.81
C MET A 51 3.79 1.12 -3.04
N LYS A 52 3.73 1.95 -1.98
CA LYS A 52 3.70 3.42 -2.09
C LYS A 52 4.81 4.00 -2.99
N PRO A 53 6.09 3.60 -2.88
CA PRO A 53 7.13 4.14 -3.75
C PRO A 53 6.90 3.89 -5.23
N LYS A 54 6.33 2.73 -5.57
CA LYS A 54 5.99 2.39 -6.96
C LYS A 54 4.81 3.22 -7.46
N ILE A 55 3.81 3.43 -6.62
CA ILE A 55 2.65 4.28 -6.94
C ILE A 55 3.11 5.72 -7.19
N GLU A 56 3.99 6.24 -6.34
CA GLU A 56 4.60 7.56 -6.50
C GLU A 56 5.40 7.68 -7.81
N GLU A 57 6.21 6.66 -8.14
CA GLU A 57 6.93 6.61 -9.42
C GLU A 57 5.97 6.62 -10.62
N ASP A 58 4.90 5.82 -10.57
CA ASP A 58 3.91 5.75 -11.65
C ASP A 58 3.16 7.09 -11.80
N LEU A 59 2.76 7.73 -10.69
CA LEU A 59 2.15 9.07 -10.68
C LEU A 59 3.06 10.11 -11.34
N HIS A 60 4.33 10.17 -10.97
CA HIS A 60 5.27 11.12 -11.55
C HIS A 60 5.57 10.86 -13.04
N LYS A 61 5.50 9.60 -13.51
CA LYS A 61 5.61 9.30 -14.95
C LYS A 61 4.42 9.83 -15.77
N MET A 62 3.23 9.83 -15.18
CA MET A 62 2.03 10.37 -15.84
C MET A 62 1.97 11.90 -15.76
N ASP A 63 2.61 12.49 -14.76
CA ASP A 63 2.68 13.93 -14.55
C ASP A 63 3.71 14.62 -15.45
N ILE A 64 3.47 14.57 -16.76
CA ILE A 64 4.34 15.18 -17.77
C ILE A 64 4.41 16.72 -17.66
N GLN A 65 3.49 17.34 -16.93
CA GLN A 65 3.41 18.80 -16.74
C GLN A 65 4.09 19.26 -15.44
N ASN A 66 4.62 18.34 -14.62
CA ASN A 66 5.16 18.63 -13.28
C ASN A 66 4.16 19.34 -12.35
N PHE A 67 2.89 18.95 -12.44
CA PHE A 67 1.82 19.49 -11.60
C PHE A 67 1.90 19.01 -10.15
N ILE A 68 2.35 17.77 -9.92
CA ILE A 68 2.45 17.15 -8.61
C ILE A 68 3.64 17.74 -7.85
N LYS A 69 3.37 18.36 -6.71
CA LYS A 69 4.36 18.92 -5.78
C LYS A 69 4.47 18.10 -4.50
N SER A 70 3.35 17.53 -4.06
CA SER A 70 3.28 16.63 -2.92
C SER A 70 2.28 15.50 -3.20
N ILE A 71 2.56 14.33 -2.64
CA ILE A 71 1.67 13.16 -2.64
C ILE A 71 1.44 12.78 -1.18
N THR A 72 0.17 12.60 -0.82
CA THR A 72 -0.23 12.08 0.49
C THR A 72 -1.06 10.83 0.29
N PHE A 73 -0.65 9.74 0.93
CA PHE A 73 -1.42 8.51 1.00
C PHE A 73 -2.32 8.53 2.24
N GLU A 74 -3.56 8.08 2.08
CA GLU A 74 -4.43 7.86 3.23
C GLU A 74 -3.86 6.73 4.11
N LYS A 75 -4.13 6.80 5.41
CA LYS A 75 -3.57 5.85 6.38
C LYS A 75 -4.19 4.47 6.26
N ASP A 76 -5.51 4.43 6.10
CA ASP A 76 -6.26 3.19 6.12
C ASP A 76 -6.37 2.66 4.69
N VAL A 77 -6.18 1.36 4.52
CA VAL A 77 -6.43 0.67 3.25
C VAL A 77 -7.71 -0.14 3.37
N THR A 78 -8.47 -0.19 2.28
CA THR A 78 -9.72 -0.94 2.24
C THR A 78 -9.55 -2.20 1.42
N ILE A 79 -9.97 -3.35 1.93
CA ILE A 79 -10.08 -4.57 1.13
C ILE A 79 -11.46 -4.59 0.49
N ASN A 80 -11.53 -4.52 -0.84
CA ASN A 80 -12.81 -4.54 -1.55
C ASN A 80 -13.43 -5.96 -1.56
N PRO A 81 -14.73 -6.11 -1.94
CA PRO A 81 -15.38 -7.43 -1.97
C PRO A 81 -14.72 -8.45 -2.92
N MET A 82 -13.90 -8.00 -3.87
CA MET A 82 -13.13 -8.86 -4.78
C MET A 82 -11.78 -9.30 -4.18
N GLY A 83 -11.41 -8.78 -3.01
CA GLY A 83 -10.16 -9.07 -2.31
C GLY A 83 -8.97 -8.25 -2.78
N ASP A 84 -9.19 -7.16 -3.53
CA ASP A 84 -8.12 -6.20 -3.85
C ASP A 84 -7.97 -5.20 -2.71
N ILE A 85 -6.72 -4.81 -2.44
CA ILE A 85 -6.39 -3.76 -1.48
C ILE A 85 -6.48 -2.43 -2.22
N VAL A 86 -7.33 -1.53 -1.75
CA VAL A 86 -7.50 -0.19 -2.30
C VAL A 86 -6.65 0.76 -1.47
N ILE A 87 -5.71 1.41 -2.16
CA ILE A 87 -4.82 2.43 -1.60
C ILE A 87 -5.28 3.77 -2.15
N ASP A 88 -5.81 4.60 -1.28
CA ASP A 88 -6.29 5.94 -1.62
C ASP A 88 -5.25 7.01 -1.26
N GLY A 89 -5.33 8.15 -1.93
CA GLY A 89 -4.47 9.28 -1.68
C GLY A 89 -4.85 10.49 -2.50
N TYR A 90 -4.07 11.56 -2.33
CA TYR A 90 -4.27 12.81 -3.01
C TYR A 90 -2.96 13.55 -3.23
N VAL A 91 -2.98 14.53 -4.13
CA VAL A 91 -1.82 15.37 -4.43
C VAL A 91 -2.08 16.82 -4.05
N ASN A 92 -1.00 17.57 -3.81
CA ASN A 92 -1.01 19.01 -3.58
C ASN A 92 -1.92 19.46 -2.42
N ASP A 93 -2.09 18.61 -1.41
CA ASP A 93 -2.91 18.87 -0.21
C ASP A 93 -4.39 19.16 -0.47
N GLU A 94 -4.92 18.65 -1.59
CA GLU A 94 -6.31 18.87 -2.02
C GLU A 94 -7.07 17.53 -2.16
N PRO A 95 -7.49 16.90 -1.05
CA PRO A 95 -8.09 15.56 -1.05
C PRO A 95 -9.39 15.44 -1.85
N VAL A 96 -10.18 16.51 -1.90
CA VAL A 96 -11.46 16.49 -2.64
C VAL A 96 -11.23 16.67 -4.14
N LYS A 97 -10.27 17.53 -4.52
CA LYS A 97 -10.08 17.95 -5.91
C LYS A 97 -9.08 17.06 -6.64
N TYR A 98 -8.04 16.61 -5.98
CA TYR A 98 -6.92 15.90 -6.61
C TYR A 98 -6.65 14.54 -5.96
N ASN A 99 -7.70 13.76 -5.74
CA ASN A 99 -7.58 12.37 -5.27
C ASN A 99 -7.27 11.37 -6.39
N PHE A 100 -6.69 10.26 -5.97
CA PHE A 100 -6.46 9.06 -6.76
C PHE A 100 -6.78 7.82 -5.91
N SER A 101 -7.07 6.70 -6.59
CA SER A 101 -7.32 5.40 -5.95
C SER A 101 -6.61 4.30 -6.73
N VAL A 102 -5.90 3.44 -6.01
CA VAL A 102 -5.07 2.37 -6.58
C VAL A 102 -5.56 1.02 -6.09
N PRO A 103 -6.24 0.22 -6.94
CA PRO A 103 -6.51 -1.17 -6.62
C PRO A 103 -5.23 -2.00 -6.79
N LEU A 104 -4.83 -2.68 -5.72
CA LEU A 104 -3.72 -3.62 -5.67
C LEU A 104 -4.28 -5.04 -5.53
N GLN A 105 -4.03 -5.88 -6.54
CA GLN A 105 -4.44 -7.27 -6.48
C GLN A 105 -3.60 -8.02 -5.45
N TYR A 106 -4.21 -8.48 -4.34
CA TYR A 106 -3.49 -9.09 -3.22
C TYR A 106 -2.65 -10.30 -3.64
N ARG A 107 -3.20 -11.17 -4.49
CA ARG A 107 -2.53 -12.42 -4.93
C ARG A 107 -1.39 -12.18 -5.92
N SER A 108 -1.58 -11.26 -6.85
CA SER A 108 -0.59 -11.01 -7.92
C SER A 108 0.41 -9.90 -7.55
N LYS A 109 0.13 -9.14 -6.48
CA LYS A 109 0.89 -7.96 -6.04
C LYS A 109 1.08 -6.93 -7.16
N LYS A 110 0.11 -6.88 -8.09
CA LYS A 110 0.12 -5.97 -9.23
C LYS A 110 -0.82 -4.81 -8.98
N ILE A 111 -0.32 -3.61 -9.25
CA ILE A 111 -1.15 -2.41 -9.38
C ILE A 111 -2.06 -2.63 -10.58
N SER A 112 -3.37 -2.54 -10.34
CA SER A 112 -4.39 -2.50 -11.38
C SER A 112 -4.47 -1.09 -11.97
N SER A 113 -5.47 -0.82 -12.81
CA SER A 113 -5.69 0.53 -13.33
C SER A 113 -5.97 1.50 -12.19
N MET A 114 -5.08 2.47 -12.00
CA MET A 114 -5.29 3.59 -11.09
C MET A 114 -6.40 4.49 -11.62
N SER A 115 -7.24 4.99 -10.72
CA SER A 115 -8.29 5.96 -11.01
C SER A 115 -7.97 7.30 -10.36
N TYR A 116 -8.58 8.35 -10.91
CA TYR A 116 -8.35 9.74 -10.49
C TYR A 116 -9.65 10.50 -10.45
N SER A 117 -9.70 11.52 -9.59
CA SER A 117 -10.60 12.65 -9.76
C SER A 117 -10.49 13.24 -11.17
N TYR A 118 -11.61 13.79 -11.67
CA TYR A 118 -11.65 14.40 -12.99
C TYR A 118 -10.61 15.53 -13.11
N GLU A 119 -10.53 16.37 -12.09
CA GLU A 119 -9.67 17.54 -12.05
C GLU A 119 -8.19 17.16 -12.07
N LEU A 120 -7.78 16.07 -11.41
CA LEU A 120 -6.42 15.53 -11.51
C LEU A 120 -6.18 14.91 -12.89
N SER A 121 -7.13 14.12 -13.40
CA SER A 121 -6.99 13.42 -14.69
C SER A 121 -6.69 14.37 -15.85
N ILE A 122 -7.27 15.57 -15.84
CA ILE A 122 -7.05 16.55 -16.91
C ILE A 122 -5.65 17.19 -16.85
N ARG A 123 -4.97 17.21 -15.69
CA ARG A 123 -3.58 17.69 -15.57
C ARG A 123 -2.57 16.70 -16.16
N PHE A 124 -2.89 15.41 -16.17
CA PHE A 124 -2.08 14.38 -16.84
C PHE A 124 -2.32 14.30 -18.35
N ARG A 125 -3.20 15.15 -18.89
CA ARG A 125 -3.51 15.13 -20.32
C ARG A 125 -2.31 15.60 -21.15
N ASP A 126 -1.87 14.71 -22.03
CA ASP A 126 -0.83 14.98 -23.01
C ASP A 126 -1.41 15.61 -24.29
N TRP A 127 -1.34 16.94 -24.36
CA TRP A 127 -1.79 17.68 -25.55
C TRP A 127 -0.85 17.55 -26.75
N GLU A 128 0.40 17.12 -26.57
CA GLU A 128 1.33 16.91 -27.69
C GLU A 128 0.84 15.77 -28.61
N LYS A 129 0.10 14.80 -28.05
CA LYS A 129 -0.58 13.74 -28.83
C LYS A 129 -1.67 14.27 -29.77
N TYR A 130 -2.16 15.49 -29.53
CA TYR A 130 -3.24 16.12 -30.30
C TYR A 130 -2.77 17.39 -31.03
N LYS A 131 -1.46 17.55 -31.26
CA LYS A 131 -0.90 18.73 -31.91
C LYS A 131 -1.42 18.99 -33.33
N ASP A 132 -1.83 17.92 -34.02
CA ASP A 132 -2.41 18.00 -35.37
C ASP A 132 -3.92 18.37 -35.34
N GLU A 133 -4.53 18.34 -34.15
CA GLU A 133 -5.95 18.67 -33.91
C GLU A 133 -6.09 19.72 -32.79
N PRO A 134 -5.53 20.94 -32.96
CA PRO A 134 -5.48 21.98 -31.92
C PRO A 134 -6.88 22.40 -31.42
N GLU A 135 -7.91 22.24 -32.25
CA GLU A 135 -9.31 22.50 -31.90
C GLU A 135 -9.78 21.65 -30.70
N LEU A 136 -9.23 20.45 -30.49
CA LEU A 136 -9.59 19.61 -29.34
C LEU A 136 -9.17 20.26 -28.02
N LYS A 137 -7.99 20.87 -27.98
CA LYS A 137 -7.51 21.60 -26.81
C LYS A 137 -8.34 22.86 -26.59
N GLU A 138 -8.60 23.61 -27.66
CA GLU A 138 -9.39 24.83 -27.57
C GLU A 138 -10.82 24.56 -27.09
N ASN A 139 -11.48 23.54 -27.65
CA ASN A 139 -12.84 23.16 -27.26
C ASN A 139 -12.90 22.65 -25.82
N PHE A 140 -11.89 21.89 -25.38
CA PHE A 140 -11.76 21.50 -23.98
C PHE A 140 -11.59 22.71 -23.06
N LEU A 141 -10.70 23.64 -23.38
CA LEU A 141 -10.51 24.85 -22.56
C LEU A 141 -11.79 25.67 -22.48
N LYS A 142 -12.55 25.79 -23.58
CA LYS A 142 -13.85 26.48 -23.61
C LYS A 142 -14.95 25.77 -22.81
N SER A 143 -14.86 24.45 -22.63
CA SER A 143 -15.84 23.69 -21.85
C SER A 143 -15.64 23.83 -20.33
N LEU A 144 -14.44 24.23 -19.90
CA LEU A 144 -14.15 24.49 -18.49
C LEU A 144 -14.74 25.84 -18.04
N PRO A 145 -15.28 25.93 -16.81
CA PRO A 145 -15.62 27.20 -16.18
C PRO A 145 -14.40 28.13 -16.16
N LYS A 146 -14.62 29.44 -16.35
CA LYS A 146 -13.53 30.43 -16.48
C LYS A 146 -12.44 30.30 -15.40
N LYS A 147 -12.85 30.24 -14.12
CA LYS A 147 -11.90 30.10 -13.00
C LYS A 147 -11.09 28.80 -13.04
N GLU A 148 -11.71 27.69 -13.44
CA GLU A 148 -11.03 26.39 -13.53
C GLU A 148 -10.08 26.34 -14.71
N ARG A 149 -10.44 26.96 -15.84
CA ARG A 149 -9.54 27.12 -16.99
C ARG A 149 -8.30 27.95 -16.66
N GLU A 150 -8.47 29.09 -16.00
CA GLU A 150 -7.34 29.94 -15.57
C GLU A 150 -6.39 29.16 -14.64
N GLN A 151 -6.95 28.41 -13.69
CA GLN A 151 -6.16 27.57 -12.80
C GLN A 151 -5.48 26.42 -13.57
N TYR A 152 -6.19 25.76 -14.47
CA TYR A 152 -5.66 24.69 -15.30
C TYR A 152 -4.44 25.14 -16.12
N LEU A 153 -4.56 26.27 -16.83
CA LEU A 153 -3.47 26.82 -17.62
C LEU A 153 -2.26 27.13 -16.73
N LYS A 154 -2.49 27.76 -15.56
CA LYS A 154 -1.44 28.01 -14.58
C LYS A 154 -0.78 26.73 -14.07
N ASP A 155 -1.57 25.68 -13.82
CA ASP A 155 -1.09 24.39 -13.33
C ASP A 155 -0.18 23.69 -14.34
N ILE A 156 -0.44 23.84 -15.64
CA ILE A 156 0.36 23.28 -16.74
C ILE A 156 1.44 24.25 -17.27
N GLY A 157 1.64 25.41 -16.61
CA GLY A 157 2.64 26.39 -17.00
C GLY A 157 2.31 27.23 -18.23
N GLU A 158 1.06 27.19 -18.70
CA GLU A 158 0.55 28.00 -19.81
C GLU A 158 -0.13 29.29 -19.32
N LYS A 159 -0.24 30.27 -20.22
CA LYS A 159 -1.01 31.49 -20.00
C LYS A 159 -2.15 31.53 -21.01
N GLU A 160 -3.28 32.13 -20.61
CA GLU A 160 -4.41 32.39 -21.50
C GLU A 160 -4.04 33.36 -22.63
#